data_AF-C4WVY9-F1
#
_entry.id   AF-C4WVY9-F1
#
_cell.length_a   1.000
_cell.length_b   1.000
_cell.length_c   1.000
_cell.angle_alpha   90.00
_cell.angle_beta   90.00
_cell.angle_gamma   90.00
#
_symmetry.space_group_name_H-M   'P 1'
#
loop_
_entity.id
_entity.type
_entity.pdbx_description
1 polymer ?
#
loop_
_entity_poly.entity_id
_entity_poly.type
_entity_poly.pdbx_seq_one_letter_code
_entity_poly.pdbx_strand_id
1 'polypeptide(L)'
;MYVEAKADRVTVVFSTVFRDSDDIVLGKVFMQELREGRRASQTSPQVLFTHKEPPLELQDTNARVGDEVGYITFVLFPRHTNRAARENTIDLIHMFRDYLHYHIKCTKAYIHSCMRAKTTDFIKVLNRARPESKKSNEKKTISGRSFIRKD
;
A
#
# COMPACT_ATOMS: atom_id res chain seq x y z
N MET A 1 -15.59 -16.14 -1.07
CA MET A 1 -14.60 -16.77 -1.95
C MET A 1 -15.35 -17.73 -2.83
N TYR A 2 -15.14 -17.68 -4.14
CA TYR A 2 -15.77 -18.55 -5.12
C TYR A 2 -14.67 -19.38 -5.79
N VAL A 3 -14.94 -20.66 -6.06
CA VAL A 3 -13.99 -21.57 -6.72
C VAL A 3 -14.74 -22.28 -7.83
N GLU A 4 -14.20 -22.23 -9.03
CA GLU A 4 -14.77 -22.88 -10.21
C GLU A 4 -13.67 -23.68 -10.91
N ALA A 5 -13.98 -24.93 -11.27
CA ALA A 5 -13.09 -25.78 -12.05
C ALA A 5 -13.58 -25.81 -13.51
N LYS A 6 -12.67 -25.49 -14.43
CA LYS A 6 -12.86 -25.62 -15.88
C LYS A 6 -11.97 -26.75 -16.40
N ALA A 7 -12.16 -27.13 -17.67
CA ALA A 7 -11.44 -28.26 -18.26
C ALA A 7 -9.90 -28.10 -18.24
N ASP A 8 -9.40 -26.87 -18.39
CA ASP A 8 -7.97 -26.56 -18.53
C ASP A 8 -7.39 -25.76 -17.35
N ARG A 9 -8.22 -25.30 -16.41
CA ARG A 9 -7.84 -24.37 -15.34
C ARG A 9 -8.81 -24.40 -14.17
N VAL A 10 -8.36 -23.92 -13.01
CA VAL A 10 -9.19 -23.63 -11.84
C VAL A 10 -9.16 -22.13 -11.59
N THR A 11 -10.33 -21.51 -11.45
CA THR A 11 -10.48 -20.09 -11.12
C THR A 11 -10.87 -19.93 -9.65
N VAL A 12 -10.13 -19.09 -8.93
CA VAL A 12 -10.42 -18.74 -7.54
C VAL A 12 -10.69 -17.25 -7.47
N VAL A 13 -11.91 -16.87 -7.09
CA VAL A 13 -12.35 -15.48 -7.00
C VAL A 13 -12.51 -15.07 -5.54
N PHE A 14 -11.71 -14.09 -5.12
CA PHE A 14 -11.86 -13.41 -3.85
C PHE A 14 -12.75 -12.18 -4.02
N SER A 15 -13.83 -12.11 -3.26
CA SER A 15 -14.56 -10.86 -3.03
C SER A 15 -14.03 -10.26 -1.73
N THR A 16 -13.34 -9.12 -1.83
CA THR A 16 -12.83 -8.38 -0.68
C THR A 16 -13.57 -7.06 -0.53
N VAL A 17 -13.85 -6.69 0.72
CA VAL A 17 -14.43 -5.40 1.08
C VAL A 17 -13.34 -4.53 1.68
N PHE A 18 -13.16 -3.35 1.12
CA PHE A 18 -12.29 -2.30 1.63
C PHE A 18 -13.15 -1.31 2.41
N ARG A 19 -12.92 -1.19 3.72
CA ARG A 19 -13.70 -0.31 4.60
C ARG A 19 -13.31 1.16 4.49
N ASP A 20 -12.08 1.41 4.07
CA ASP A 20 -11.49 2.73 3.94
C ASP A 20 -11.32 3.04 2.46
N SER A 21 -11.75 4.24 2.04
CA SER A 21 -11.60 4.69 0.66
C SER A 21 -10.13 4.74 0.23
N ASP A 22 -9.21 5.02 1.15
CA ASP A 22 -7.78 5.07 0.85
C ASP A 22 -7.21 3.66 0.61
N ASP A 23 -7.75 2.65 1.31
CA ASP A 23 -7.37 1.24 1.11
C ASP A 23 -7.81 0.73 -0.27
N ILE A 24 -8.90 1.28 -0.83
CA ILE A 24 -9.32 0.98 -2.21
C ILE A 24 -8.25 1.48 -3.19
N VAL A 25 -7.75 2.71 -3.00
CA VAL A 25 -6.74 3.30 -3.88
C VAL A 25 -5.42 2.54 -3.78
N LEU A 26 -4.93 2.27 -2.57
CA LEU A 26 -3.73 1.46 -2.36
C LEU A 26 -3.91 0.05 -2.91
N GLY A 27 -5.06 -0.58 -2.65
CA GLY A 27 -5.40 -1.90 -3.15
C GLY A 27 -5.36 -1.98 -4.68
N LYS A 28 -5.87 -0.95 -5.39
CA LYS A 28 -5.77 -0.87 -6.86
C LYS A 28 -4.32 -0.88 -7.35
N VAL A 29 -3.42 -0.16 -6.69
CA VAL A 29 -1.98 -0.15 -7.04
C VAL A 29 -1.38 -1.54 -6.83
N PHE A 30 -1.63 -2.18 -5.69
CA PHE A 30 -1.18 -3.56 -5.45
C PHE A 30 -1.71 -4.53 -6.50
N MET A 31 -3.00 -4.43 -6.86
CA MET A 31 -3.61 -5.32 -7.85
C MET A 31 -3.08 -5.09 -9.26
N GLN A 32 -2.72 -3.86 -9.60
CA GLN A 32 -2.07 -3.54 -10.87
C GLN A 32 -0.70 -4.24 -10.97
N GLU A 33 0.11 -4.16 -9.92
CA GLU A 33 1.41 -4.87 -9.86
C GLU A 33 1.24 -6.39 -9.91
N LEU A 34 0.26 -6.95 -9.18
CA LEU A 34 -0.03 -8.39 -9.22
C LEU A 34 -0.49 -8.85 -10.62
N ARG A 35 -1.30 -8.05 -11.32
CA ARG A 35 -1.71 -8.33 -12.71
C ARG A 35 -0.51 -8.41 -13.64
N GLU A 36 0.51 -7.58 -13.41
CA GLU A 36 1.76 -7.58 -14.15
C GLU A 36 2.81 -8.58 -13.61
N GLY A 37 2.50 -9.30 -12.53
CA GLY A 37 3.43 -10.22 -11.85
C GLY A 37 4.01 -11.33 -12.73
N ARG A 38 3.36 -11.66 -13.85
CA ARG A 38 3.91 -12.59 -14.85
C ARG A 38 5.17 -12.08 -15.56
N ARG A 39 5.49 -10.79 -15.45
CA ARG A 39 6.79 -10.23 -15.85
C ARG A 39 7.94 -10.77 -15.00
N ALA A 40 7.71 -10.94 -13.70
CA ALA A 40 8.72 -11.49 -12.78
C ALA A 40 8.82 -13.02 -12.88
N SER A 41 7.68 -13.70 -13.08
CA SER A 41 7.64 -15.15 -13.24
C SER A 41 6.57 -15.54 -14.26
N GLN A 42 7.02 -15.93 -15.46
CA GLN A 42 6.12 -16.27 -16.57
C GLN A 42 5.19 -17.45 -16.25
N THR A 43 5.62 -18.33 -15.34
CA THR A 43 4.93 -19.54 -14.91
C THR A 43 3.96 -19.30 -13.75
N SER A 44 3.92 -18.11 -13.16
CA SER A 44 3.00 -17.79 -12.06
C SER A 44 1.52 -17.77 -12.52
N PRO A 45 0.56 -17.93 -11.58
CA PRO A 45 -0.86 -17.74 -11.85
C PRO A 45 -1.15 -16.40 -12.51
N GLN A 46 -2.15 -16.38 -13.39
CA GLN A 46 -2.67 -15.11 -13.91
C GLN A 46 -3.63 -14.51 -12.87
N VAL A 47 -3.50 -13.20 -12.66
CA VAL A 47 -4.35 -12.44 -11.74
C VAL A 47 -5.15 -11.41 -12.53
N LEU A 48 -6.44 -11.35 -12.26
CA LEU A 48 -7.36 -10.34 -12.79
C LEU A 48 -7.96 -9.59 -11.59
N PHE A 49 -8.27 -8.32 -11.81
CA PHE A 49 -8.91 -7.49 -10.81
C PHE A 49 -10.06 -6.71 -11.44
N THR A 50 -11.23 -6.80 -10.84
CA THR A 50 -12.38 -5.95 -11.17
C THR A 50 -12.81 -5.20 -9.92
N HIS A 51 -13.20 -3.95 -10.11
CA HIS A 51 -13.64 -3.08 -9.04
C HIS A 51 -15.15 -2.84 -9.20
N LYS A 52 -15.85 -2.79 -8.06
CA LYS A 52 -17.31 -2.58 -7.95
C LYS A 52 -18.18 -3.73 -8.42
N GLU A 53 -17.87 -4.26 -9.60
CA GLU A 53 -18.69 -5.27 -10.27
C GLU A 53 -18.02 -6.66 -10.22
N PRO A 54 -18.82 -7.71 -10.00
CA PRO A 54 -18.33 -9.07 -10.09
C PRO A 54 -17.91 -9.41 -11.53
N PRO A 55 -16.96 -10.34 -11.71
CA PRO A 55 -16.62 -10.86 -13.02
C PRO A 55 -17.82 -11.60 -13.64
N LEU A 56 -17.81 -11.76 -14.98
CA LEU A 56 -18.91 -12.36 -15.75
C LEU A 56 -19.37 -13.72 -15.20
N GLU A 57 -18.42 -14.52 -14.73
CA GLU A 57 -18.68 -15.84 -14.14
C GLU A 57 -19.57 -15.79 -12.87
N LEU A 58 -19.73 -14.61 -12.26
CA LEU A 58 -20.49 -14.41 -11.03
C LEU A 58 -21.71 -13.48 -11.22
N GLN A 59 -22.03 -13.04 -12.45
CA GLN A 59 -23.12 -12.08 -12.70
C GLN A 59 -24.51 -12.62 -12.33
N ASP A 60 -24.78 -13.90 -12.55
CA ASP A 60 -26.06 -14.54 -12.23
C ASP A 60 -26.15 -15.06 -10.77
N THR A 61 -25.23 -14.60 -9.91
CA THR A 61 -25.18 -14.98 -8.50
C THR A 61 -25.51 -13.80 -7.60
N ASN A 62 -25.73 -14.05 -6.31
CA ASN A 62 -25.89 -13.01 -5.30
C ASN A 62 -24.55 -12.33 -4.93
N ALA A 63 -23.65 -12.14 -5.90
CA ALA A 63 -22.37 -11.48 -5.72
C ALA A 63 -22.57 -10.00 -5.40
N ARG A 64 -21.88 -9.52 -4.36
CA ARG A 64 -22.04 -8.15 -3.86
C ARG A 64 -21.53 -7.13 -4.87
N VAL A 65 -22.35 -6.14 -5.20
CA VAL A 65 -21.94 -4.97 -6.00
C VAL A 65 -21.76 -3.78 -5.07
N GLY A 66 -20.77 -2.93 -5.34
CA GLY A 66 -20.63 -1.65 -4.63
C GLY A 66 -19.22 -1.09 -4.63
N ASP A 67 -19.10 0.20 -4.37
CA ASP A 67 -17.83 0.95 -4.44
C ASP A 67 -16.74 0.42 -3.52
N GLU A 68 -17.10 -0.20 -2.40
CA GLU A 68 -16.18 -0.77 -1.41
C GLU A 68 -15.70 -2.18 -1.79
N VAL A 69 -16.24 -2.78 -2.85
CA VAL A 69 -15.97 -4.17 -3.22
C VAL A 69 -14.92 -4.25 -4.32
N GLY A 70 -13.95 -5.14 -4.12
CA GLY A 70 -13.00 -5.56 -5.14
C GLY A 70 -13.07 -7.07 -5.34
N TYR A 71 -13.06 -7.49 -6.60
CA TYR A 71 -12.97 -8.89 -6.99
C TYR A 71 -11.60 -9.18 -7.56
N ILE A 72 -10.96 -10.23 -7.03
CA ILE A 72 -9.62 -10.65 -7.41
C ILE A 72 -9.70 -12.10 -7.85
N THR A 73 -9.39 -12.33 -9.12
CA THR A 73 -9.50 -13.66 -9.74
C THR A 73 -8.11 -14.22 -10.01
N PHE A 74 -7.80 -15.35 -9.39
CA PHE A 74 -6.64 -16.16 -9.71
C PHE A 74 -7.02 -17.23 -10.72
N VAL A 75 -6.24 -17.35 -11.78
CA VAL A 75 -6.34 -18.42 -12.76
C VAL A 75 -5.19 -19.39 -12.55
N LEU A 76 -5.52 -20.58 -12.05
CA LEU A 76 -4.59 -21.65 -11.75
C LEU A 76 -4.61 -22.70 -12.87
N PHE A 77 -3.44 -23.01 -13.44
CA PHE A 77 -3.27 -24.07 -14.44
C PHE A 77 -2.84 -25.39 -13.79
N PRO A 78 -2.80 -26.52 -14.52
CA PRO A 78 -2.40 -27.82 -13.98
C PRO A 78 -1.02 -27.83 -13.29
N ARG A 79 -0.12 -26.93 -13.70
CA ARG A 79 1.18 -26.73 -13.04
C ARG A 79 1.08 -26.22 -11.59
N HIS A 80 -0.03 -25.58 -11.21
CA HIS A 80 -0.31 -25.11 -9.86
C HIS A 80 -1.16 -26.10 -9.06
N THR A 81 -2.03 -26.87 -9.73
CA THR A 81 -3.01 -27.75 -9.06
C THR A 81 -2.60 -29.22 -9.01
N ASN A 82 -1.48 -29.61 -9.63
CA ASN A 82 -0.96 -30.98 -9.56
C ASN A 82 -0.58 -31.37 -8.12
N ARG A 83 -0.51 -32.69 -7.88
CA ARG A 83 -0.28 -33.25 -6.55
C ARG A 83 1.02 -32.78 -5.86
N ALA A 84 2.05 -32.43 -6.63
CA ALA A 84 3.31 -31.94 -6.07
C ALA A 84 3.23 -30.48 -5.61
N ALA A 85 2.49 -29.63 -6.33
CA ALA A 85 2.36 -28.20 -6.05
C ALA A 85 1.12 -27.83 -5.21
N ARG A 86 0.19 -28.78 -5.03
CA ARG A 86 -1.14 -28.53 -4.48
C ARG A 86 -1.10 -27.92 -3.08
N GLU A 87 -0.38 -28.52 -2.14
CA GLU A 87 -0.36 -28.06 -0.74
C GLU A 87 0.18 -26.63 -0.65
N ASN A 88 1.33 -26.35 -1.27
CA ASN A 88 1.90 -25.00 -1.32
C ASN A 88 0.96 -23.99 -2.01
N THR A 89 0.24 -24.39 -3.06
CA THR A 89 -0.72 -23.50 -3.72
C THR A 89 -1.91 -23.19 -2.81
N ILE A 90 -2.41 -24.18 -2.07
CA ILE A 90 -3.47 -23.98 -1.07
C ILE A 90 -2.97 -23.02 0.01
N ASP A 91 -1.75 -23.24 0.54
CA ASP A 91 -1.15 -22.41 1.59
C ASP A 91 -1.07 -20.93 1.19
N LEU A 92 -0.64 -20.65 -0.04
CA LEU A 92 -0.54 -19.27 -0.53
C LEU A 92 -1.91 -18.65 -0.83
N ILE A 93 -2.80 -19.40 -1.47
CA ILE A 93 -4.09 -18.86 -1.92
C ILE A 93 -5.02 -18.59 -0.74
N HIS A 94 -5.10 -19.47 0.27
CA HIS A 94 -6.03 -19.24 1.38
C HIS A 94 -5.64 -18.03 2.24
N MET A 95 -4.34 -17.74 2.35
CA MET A 95 -3.81 -16.59 3.08
C MET A 95 -3.84 -15.27 2.29
N PHE A 96 -4.13 -15.30 0.98
CA PHE A 96 -3.99 -14.14 0.10
C PHE A 96 -4.77 -12.91 0.57
N ARG A 97 -6.00 -13.09 1.08
CA ARG A 97 -6.81 -11.98 1.57
C ARG A 97 -6.10 -11.25 2.72
N ASP A 98 -5.61 -12.00 3.68
CA ASP A 98 -4.94 -11.44 4.85
C ASP A 98 -3.59 -10.84 4.47
N TYR A 99 -2.86 -11.48 3.56
CA TYR A 99 -1.64 -10.95 2.94
C TYR A 99 -1.88 -9.56 2.33
N LEU A 100 -2.91 -9.41 1.48
CA LEU A 100 -3.23 -8.13 0.84
C LEU A 100 -3.54 -7.04 1.88
N HIS A 101 -4.45 -7.34 2.81
CA HIS A 101 -4.87 -6.37 3.83
C HIS A 101 -3.75 -6.03 4.82
N TYR A 102 -2.84 -6.96 5.09
CA TYR A 102 -1.65 -6.72 5.88
C TYR A 102 -0.69 -5.77 5.15
N HIS A 103 -0.37 -6.05 3.89
CA HIS A 103 0.57 -5.23 3.13
C HIS A 103 0.05 -3.81 2.87
N ILE A 104 -1.26 -3.61 2.69
CA ILE A 104 -1.85 -2.27 2.62
C ILE A 104 -1.58 -1.49 3.92
N LYS A 105 -1.79 -2.11 5.10
CA LYS A 105 -1.51 -1.48 6.40
C LYS A 105 -0.02 -1.17 6.57
N CYS A 106 0.87 -2.08 6.16
CA CYS A 106 2.31 -1.85 6.18
C CYS A 106 2.71 -0.66 5.30
N THR A 107 2.13 -0.54 4.09
CA THR A 107 2.35 0.61 3.21
C THR A 107 1.91 1.92 3.86
N LYS A 108 0.74 1.97 4.51
CA LYS A 108 0.30 3.16 5.27
C LYS A 108 1.30 3.52 6.38
N ALA A 109 1.76 2.53 7.14
CA ALA A 109 2.75 2.75 8.19
C ALA A 109 4.09 3.27 7.64
N TYR A 110 4.54 2.75 6.49
CA TYR A 110 5.73 3.24 5.80
C TYR A 110 5.58 4.69 5.33
N ILE A 111 4.44 5.03 4.70
CA ILE A 111 4.12 6.41 4.28
C ILE A 111 4.15 7.35 5.50
N HIS A 112 3.59 6.95 6.64
CA HIS A 112 3.67 7.74 7.87
C HIS A 112 5.12 7.97 8.32
N SER A 113 6.01 6.98 8.19
CA SER A 113 7.44 7.17 8.50
C SER A 113 8.07 8.23 7.59
N CYS A 114 7.84 8.15 6.28
CA CYS A 114 8.32 9.12 5.31
C CYS A 114 7.78 10.54 5.59
N MET A 115 6.50 10.65 5.93
CA MET A 115 5.88 11.92 6.32
C MET A 115 6.57 12.52 7.54
N ARG A 116 6.80 11.73 8.61
CA ARG A 116 7.51 12.20 9.82
C ARG A 116 8.93 12.67 9.52
N ALA A 117 9.67 11.93 8.69
CA ALA A 117 11.01 12.34 8.26
C ALA A 117 10.96 13.70 7.55
N LYS A 118 10.02 13.87 6.61
CA LYS A 118 9.88 15.13 5.86
C LYS A 118 9.43 16.30 6.75
N THR A 119 8.50 16.07 7.66
CA THR A 119 8.07 17.06 8.66
C THR A 119 9.24 17.49 9.54
N THR A 120 10.09 16.55 9.96
CA THR A 120 11.31 16.84 10.73
C THR A 120 12.24 17.78 9.95
N ASP A 121 12.40 17.55 8.64
CA ASP A 121 13.21 18.43 7.81
C ASP A 121 12.60 19.82 7.62
N PHE A 122 11.28 19.92 7.47
CA PHE A 122 10.61 21.22 7.43
C PHE A 122 10.75 21.99 8.75
N ILE A 123 10.67 21.31 9.89
CA ILE A 123 10.90 21.93 11.20
C ILE A 123 12.34 22.47 11.30
N LYS A 124 13.34 21.75 10.79
CA LYS A 124 14.73 22.25 10.75
C LYS A 124 14.84 23.53 9.93
N VAL A 125 14.19 23.60 8.76
CA VAL A 125 14.19 24.81 7.91
C VAL A 125 13.53 25.98 8.64
N LEU A 126 12.38 25.76 9.28
CA LEU A 126 11.69 26.79 10.07
C LEU A 126 12.53 27.29 11.24
N ASN A 127 13.20 26.38 11.96
CA ASN A 127 14.06 26.75 13.07
C ASN A 127 15.29 27.56 12.63
N ARG A 128 15.85 27.27 11.44
CA ARG A 128 16.93 28.09 10.85
C ARG A 128 16.46 29.47 10.38
N ALA A 129 15.19 29.59 9.99
CA ALA A 129 14.61 30.86 9.57
C ALA A 129 14.28 31.78 10.75
N ARG A 130 14.25 31.27 11.99
CA ARG A 130 14.13 32.12 13.18
C ARG A 130 15.38 32.99 13.28
N PRO A 131 15.25 34.32 13.38
CA PRO A 131 16.39 35.18 13.70
C PRO A 131 17.04 34.64 14.97
N GLU A 132 18.35 34.44 14.96
CA GLU A 132 19.06 34.22 16.21
C GLU A 132 18.67 35.37 17.13
N SER A 133 18.16 35.06 18.33
CA SER A 133 18.04 36.07 19.37
C SER A 133 19.39 36.76 19.39
N LYS A 134 19.43 38.06 19.07
CA LYS A 134 20.64 38.86 19.26
C LYS A 134 20.99 38.63 20.72
N LYS A 135 21.86 37.65 21.02
CA LYS A 135 22.68 37.73 22.20
C LYS A 135 23.28 39.09 22.02
N SER A 136 22.86 40.03 22.85
CA SER A 136 23.58 41.27 22.99
C SER A 136 24.98 40.81 23.36
N ASN A 137 25.81 40.63 22.34
CA ASN A 137 27.23 40.84 22.47
C ASN A 137 27.27 42.31 22.82
N GLU A 138 27.04 42.60 24.11
CA GLU A 138 27.28 43.87 24.73
C GLU A 138 28.70 44.16 24.32
N LYS A 139 28.86 45.03 23.32
CA LYS A 139 30.18 45.36 22.77
C LYS A 139 30.86 46.17 23.86
N LYS A 140 31.46 45.47 24.82
CA LYS A 140 32.28 46.07 25.86
C LYS A 140 33.57 46.53 25.21
N THR A 141 34.00 47.73 25.55
CA THR A 141 35.35 48.18 25.21
C THR A 141 36.38 47.27 25.89
N ILE A 142 37.65 47.33 25.48
CA ILE A 142 38.75 46.57 26.12
C ILE A 142 38.84 46.82 27.64
N SER A 143 38.27 47.93 28.14
CA SER A 143 38.16 48.29 29.57
C SER A 143 36.86 47.83 30.26
N GLY A 144 36.03 47.02 29.61
CA GLY A 144 34.82 46.43 30.19
C GLY A 144 33.62 47.38 30.31
N ARG A 145 33.69 48.60 29.77
CA ARG A 145 32.60 49.58 29.82
C ARG A 145 31.68 49.45 28.60
N SER A 146 30.37 49.55 28.83
CA SER A 146 29.35 49.50 27.78
C SER A 146 29.24 50.86 27.08
N PHE A 147 29.24 50.86 25.74
CA PHE A 147 29.18 52.08 24.93
C PHE A 147 27.77 52.67 24.95
N ILE A 148 27.58 53.82 25.59
CA ILE A 148 26.31 54.56 25.61
C ILE A 148 26.39 55.62 24.52
N ARG A 149 25.55 55.52 23.49
CA ARG A 149 25.37 56.59 22.50
C ARG A 149 24.36 57.57 23.10
N LYS A 150 24.81 58.80 23.42
CA LYS A 150 23.90 59.92 23.70
C LYS A 150 23.42 60.49 22.37
N ASP A 151 22.11 60.68 22.27
CA ASP A 151 21.46 61.40 21.16
C ASP A 151 21.94 62.86 21.09
#